data_AF-A0A7J7KFM5-F1
#
_entry.id   AF-A0A7J7KFM5-F1
#
_cell.length_a   1.000
_cell.length_b   1.000
_cell.length_c   1.000
_cell.angle_alpha   90.00
_cell.angle_beta   90.00
_cell.angle_gamma   90.00
#
_symmetry.space_group_name_H-M   'P 1'
#
loop_
_entity.id
_entity.type
_entity.pdbx_description
1 polymer ?
#
loop_
_entity_poly.entity_id
_entity_poly.type
_entity_poly.pdbx_seq_one_letter_code
_entity_poly.pdbx_strand_id
1 'polypeptide(L)'
;MSGKMTSFSVYLTSLCFVLVSIQADRSFIVDYDAGVFLKDGKPFNYVSGSIHYSRVHPDQWYDRLYKMRFAGLDAIQVYVPWNFHEIEKGQFVFDGAMIW
;
A
#
# COMPACT_ATOMS: atom_id res chain seq x y z
N MET A 1 -5.38 -23.47 54.13
CA MET A 1 -4.43 -24.03 53.14
C MET A 1 -4.79 -23.44 51.79
N SER A 2 -3.92 -22.56 51.28
CA SER A 2 -4.12 -21.68 50.11
C SER A 2 -3.76 -22.42 48.82
N GLY A 3 -4.72 -22.54 47.89
CA GLY A 3 -4.50 -23.12 46.56
C GLY A 3 -4.39 -22.01 45.51
N LYS A 4 -3.15 -21.63 45.16
CA LYS A 4 -2.83 -20.69 44.09
C LYS A 4 -2.99 -21.41 42.73
N MET A 5 -4.16 -21.29 42.10
CA MET A 5 -4.38 -21.92 40.78
C MET A 5 -5.07 -20.99 39.75
N THR A 6 -4.87 -19.68 39.87
CA THR A 6 -5.42 -18.67 38.92
C THR A 6 -4.35 -17.86 38.19
N SER A 7 -3.05 -18.02 38.51
CA SER A 7 -1.98 -17.21 37.90
C SER A 7 -1.54 -17.67 36.50
N PHE A 8 -1.51 -18.98 36.22
CA PHE A 8 -0.75 -19.50 35.07
C PHE A 8 -1.40 -19.22 33.69
N SER A 9 -2.74 -19.19 33.62
CA SER A 9 -3.50 -18.96 32.38
C SER A 9 -3.45 -17.50 31.90
N VAL A 10 -3.39 -16.54 32.85
CA VAL A 10 -3.37 -15.09 32.55
C VAL A 10 -2.04 -14.65 31.95
N TYR A 11 -0.93 -15.30 32.30
CA TYR A 11 0.38 -15.00 31.71
C TYR A 11 0.52 -15.52 30.28
N LEU A 12 -0.11 -16.64 29.92
CA LEU A 12 0.00 -17.24 28.59
C LEU A 12 -0.76 -16.44 27.52
N THR A 13 -1.92 -15.88 27.87
CA THR A 13 -2.68 -14.96 27.00
C THR A 13 -2.01 -13.58 26.90
N SER A 14 -1.42 -13.09 27.99
CA SER A 14 -0.62 -11.86 27.99
C SER A 14 0.65 -11.98 27.13
N LEU A 15 1.34 -13.12 27.19
CA LEU A 15 2.51 -13.40 26.34
C LEU A 15 2.14 -13.50 24.84
N CYS A 16 0.97 -14.05 24.51
CA CYS A 16 0.44 -14.02 23.14
C CYS A 16 0.16 -12.60 22.65
N PHE A 17 -0.32 -11.69 23.50
CA PHE A 17 -0.60 -10.30 23.12
C PHE A 17 0.68 -9.48 22.88
N VAL A 18 1.73 -9.74 23.65
CA VAL A 18 3.04 -9.07 23.51
C VAL A 18 3.76 -9.51 22.23
N LEU A 19 3.64 -10.79 21.82
CA LEU A 19 4.26 -11.29 20.58
C LEU A 19 3.60 -10.72 19.30
N VAL A 20 2.34 -10.27 19.37
CA VAL A 20 1.58 -9.74 18.23
C VAL A 20 1.93 -8.29 17.89
N SER A 21 2.67 -7.57 18.74
CA SER A 21 2.79 -6.11 18.63
C SER A 21 4.08 -5.57 17.98
N ILE A 22 4.91 -6.40 17.35
CA ILE A 22 5.98 -5.88 16.47
C ILE A 22 5.36 -5.52 15.12
N GLN A 23 4.54 -4.48 15.10
CA GLN A 23 4.16 -3.80 13.86
C GLN A 23 5.36 -2.92 13.51
N ALA A 24 6.27 -3.42 12.68
CA ALA A 24 7.36 -2.59 12.15
C ALA A 24 6.75 -1.36 11.46
N ASP A 25 7.24 -0.17 11.79
CA ASP A 25 6.77 1.06 11.16
C ASP A 25 6.90 0.96 9.64
N ARG A 26 5.82 1.35 8.95
CA ARG A 26 5.74 1.32 7.49
C ARG A 26 6.81 2.24 6.92
N SER A 27 7.72 1.70 6.12
CA SER A 27 8.84 2.46 5.58
C SER A 27 9.16 2.05 4.15
N PHE A 28 9.64 3.02 3.37
CA PHE A 28 10.21 2.82 2.05
C PHE A 28 11.47 3.67 1.93
N ILE A 29 12.65 3.03 1.95
CA ILE A 29 13.95 3.70 2.03
C ILE A 29 14.78 3.33 0.81
N VAL A 30 15.56 4.29 0.31
CA VAL A 30 16.63 4.03 -0.66
C VAL A 30 17.91 3.74 0.12
N ASP A 31 18.37 2.51 0.10
CA ASP A 31 19.67 2.14 0.65
C ASP A 31 20.72 2.35 -0.45
N TYR A 32 21.44 3.47 -0.36
CA TYR A 32 22.45 3.85 -1.35
C TYR A 32 23.71 2.99 -1.26
N ASP A 33 24.03 2.44 -0.09
CA ASP A 33 25.23 1.62 0.11
C ASP A 33 25.01 0.21 -0.47
N ALA A 34 23.84 -0.37 -0.23
CA ALA A 34 23.47 -1.67 -0.78
C ALA A 34 22.86 -1.60 -2.19
N GLY A 35 22.48 -0.41 -2.67
CA GLY A 35 21.89 -0.20 -4.00
C GLY A 35 20.49 -0.82 -4.15
N VAL A 36 19.71 -0.90 -3.07
CA VAL A 36 18.38 -1.52 -3.04
C VAL A 36 17.34 -0.59 -2.42
N PHE A 37 16.06 -0.88 -2.64
CA PHE A 37 15.01 -0.33 -1.79
C PHE A 37 14.82 -1.23 -0.57
N LEU A 38 14.49 -0.61 0.56
CA LEU A 38 14.02 -1.31 1.74
C LEU A 38 12.54 -0.98 1.94
N LYS A 39 11.68 -2.01 1.91
CA LYS A 39 10.27 -1.90 2.28
C LYS A 39 10.07 -2.56 3.64
N ASP A 40 9.67 -1.78 4.63
CA ASP A 40 9.45 -2.25 6.00
C ASP A 40 10.72 -2.94 6.56
N GLY A 41 11.89 -2.34 6.30
CA GLY A 41 13.21 -2.85 6.72
C GLY A 41 13.76 -4.04 5.93
N LYS A 42 13.07 -4.50 4.88
CA LYS A 42 13.49 -5.67 4.08
C LYS A 42 13.85 -5.27 2.64
N PRO A 43 14.89 -5.86 2.02
CA PRO A 43 15.19 -5.64 0.61
C PRO A 43 13.98 -5.86 -0.29
N PHE A 44 13.75 -4.93 -1.20
CA PHE A 44 12.57 -4.87 -2.03
C PHE A 44 12.91 -4.40 -3.45
N ASN A 45 12.35 -5.10 -4.44
CA ASN A 45 12.43 -4.74 -5.85
C ASN A 45 11.00 -4.82 -6.40
N TYR A 46 10.44 -3.68 -6.81
CA TYR A 46 9.10 -3.67 -7.39
C TYR A 46 9.11 -4.18 -8.83
N VAL A 47 8.02 -4.84 -9.21
CA VAL A 47 7.67 -5.13 -10.59
C VAL A 47 6.40 -4.34 -10.90
N SER A 48 6.57 -3.28 -11.70
CA SER A 48 5.54 -2.30 -11.98
C SER A 48 5.01 -2.37 -13.40
N GLY A 49 3.77 -1.97 -13.59
CA GLY A 49 3.16 -1.73 -14.90
C GLY A 49 2.49 -0.36 -14.96
N SER A 50 2.54 0.28 -16.13
CA SER A 50 1.94 1.61 -16.30
C SER A 50 0.44 1.51 -16.59
N ILE A 51 -0.36 2.30 -15.87
CA ILE A 51 -1.78 2.51 -16.14
C ILE A 51 -2.09 4.00 -15.98
N HIS A 52 -2.84 4.56 -16.92
CA HIS A 52 -3.24 5.97 -16.87
C HIS A 52 -4.73 6.03 -16.60
N TYR A 53 -5.11 6.43 -15.37
CA TYR A 53 -6.52 6.50 -14.97
C TYR A 53 -7.36 7.38 -15.91
N SER A 54 -6.76 8.43 -16.46
CA SER A 54 -7.37 9.33 -17.45
C SER A 54 -7.65 8.71 -18.82
N ARG A 55 -7.24 7.46 -19.06
CA ARG A 55 -7.45 6.71 -20.31
C ARG A 55 -8.33 5.48 -20.12
N VAL A 56 -8.83 5.24 -18.92
CA VAL A 56 -9.60 4.04 -18.56
C VAL A 56 -10.85 4.49 -17.83
N HIS A 57 -12.04 4.11 -18.32
CA HIS A 57 -13.30 4.45 -17.66
C HIS A 57 -13.27 4.03 -16.17
N PRO A 58 -13.77 4.84 -15.21
CA PRO A 58 -13.66 4.55 -13.78
C PRO A 58 -14.21 3.17 -13.38
N ASP A 59 -15.33 2.76 -13.97
CA ASP A 59 -15.93 1.43 -13.76
C ASP A 59 -14.99 0.26 -14.12
N GLN A 60 -13.98 0.51 -14.95
CA GLN A 60 -13.01 -0.49 -15.37
C GLN A 60 -11.73 -0.49 -14.52
N TRP A 61 -11.49 0.51 -13.67
CA TRP A 61 -10.25 0.60 -12.90
C TRP A 61 -10.00 -0.65 -12.06
N TYR A 62 -11.02 -1.13 -11.36
CA TYR A 62 -10.89 -2.35 -10.55
C TYR A 62 -10.48 -3.55 -11.40
N ASP A 63 -11.15 -3.78 -12.54
CA ASP A 63 -10.80 -4.88 -13.46
C ASP A 63 -9.35 -4.77 -13.95
N ARG A 64 -8.90 -3.56 -14.32
CA ARG A 64 -7.53 -3.37 -14.82
C ARG A 64 -6.49 -3.62 -13.72
N LEU A 65 -6.70 -3.05 -12.53
CA LEU A 65 -5.80 -3.23 -11.38
C LEU A 65 -5.78 -4.69 -10.90
N TYR A 66 -6.93 -5.36 -10.93
CA TYR A 66 -7.04 -6.77 -10.60
C TYR A 66 -6.21 -7.62 -11.58
N LYS A 67 -6.39 -7.43 -12.89
CA LYS A 67 -5.60 -8.14 -13.91
C LYS A 67 -4.10 -7.86 -13.79
N MET A 68 -3.70 -6.63 -13.50
CA MET A 68 -2.31 -6.26 -13.23
C MET A 68 -1.74 -7.02 -12.03
N ARG A 69 -2.49 -7.12 -10.94
CA ARG A 69 -2.09 -7.92 -9.77
C ARG A 69 -1.97 -9.40 -10.11
N PHE A 70 -2.91 -9.95 -10.90
CA PHE A 70 -2.87 -11.34 -11.37
C PHE A 70 -1.69 -11.62 -12.31
N ALA A 71 -1.23 -10.62 -13.06
CA ALA A 71 -0.02 -10.70 -13.87
C ALA A 71 1.28 -10.71 -13.05
N GLY A 72 1.20 -10.64 -11.71
CA GLY A 72 2.34 -10.69 -10.81
C GLY A 72 2.92 -9.32 -10.44
N LEU A 73 2.26 -8.22 -10.82
CA LEU A 73 2.70 -6.87 -10.45
C LEU A 73 2.44 -6.59 -8.97
N ASP A 74 3.37 -5.89 -8.33
CA ASP A 74 3.27 -5.45 -6.93
C ASP A 74 3.23 -3.92 -6.78
N ALA A 75 3.47 -3.21 -7.88
CA ALA A 75 3.31 -1.78 -8.00
C ALA A 75 2.61 -1.42 -9.31
N ILE A 76 2.05 -0.21 -9.35
CA ILE A 76 1.57 0.42 -10.58
C ILE A 76 2.31 1.75 -10.75
N GLN A 77 2.43 2.19 -12.00
CA GLN A 77 2.95 3.51 -12.34
C GLN A 77 1.84 4.30 -13.03
N VAL A 78 1.60 5.52 -12.56
CA VAL A 78 0.59 6.43 -13.14
C VAL A 78 1.22 7.76 -13.49
N TYR A 79 0.69 8.42 -14.51
CA TYR A 79 0.97 9.82 -14.81
C TYR A 79 -0.20 10.69 -14.34
N VAL A 80 0.08 11.90 -13.86
CA VAL A 80 -0.93 12.89 -13.48
C VAL A 80 -0.97 13.98 -14.57
N PRO A 81 -1.90 13.90 -15.54
CA PRO A 81 -2.05 14.92 -16.58
C PRO A 81 -2.63 16.21 -15.99
N TRP A 82 -1.78 17.22 -15.79
CA TRP A 82 -2.18 18.49 -15.19
C TRP A 82 -3.34 19.18 -15.94
N ASN A 83 -3.35 19.11 -17.26
CA ASN A 83 -4.41 19.66 -18.10
C ASN A 83 -5.79 19.01 -17.91
N PHE A 84 -5.88 17.80 -17.33
CA PHE A 84 -7.14 17.20 -16.92
C PHE A 84 -7.61 17.74 -15.56
N HIS A 85 -6.68 18.22 -14.74
CA HIS A 85 -6.95 18.71 -13.39
C HIS A 85 -7.08 20.22 -13.32
N GLU A 86 -6.55 20.98 -14.27
CA GLU A 86 -6.69 22.44 -14.37
C GLU A 86 -6.95 22.81 -15.85
N ILE A 87 -8.22 22.71 -16.28
CA ILE A 87 -8.64 23.06 -17.64
C ILE A 87 -8.58 24.58 -17.82
N GLU A 88 -9.08 25.30 -16.83
CA GLU A 88 -8.98 26.75 -16.71
C GLU A 88 -8.15 27.10 -15.48
N LYS A 89 -7.36 28.17 -15.58
CA LYS A 89 -6.44 28.59 -14.52
C LYS A 89 -7.19 28.81 -13.19
N GLY A 90 -6.78 28.09 -12.16
CA GLY A 90 -7.35 28.11 -10.82
C GLY A 90 -8.64 27.30 -10.65
N GLN A 91 -9.11 26.59 -11.69
CA GLN A 91 -10.29 25.72 -11.63
C GLN A 91 -9.86 24.26 -11.62
N PHE A 92 -10.01 23.59 -10.48
CA PHE A 92 -9.50 22.23 -10.30
C PHE A 92 -10.59 21.15 -10.38
N VAL A 93 -10.29 20.04 -11.07
CA VAL A 93 -11.20 18.90 -11.25
C VAL A 93 -10.56 17.61 -10.69
N PHE A 94 -11.24 16.96 -9.73
CA PHE A 94 -10.77 15.72 -9.08
C PHE A 94 -11.89 14.70 -8.81
N ASP A 95 -13.09 14.93 -9.33
CA ASP A 95 -14.28 14.09 -9.11
C ASP A 95 -14.25 12.76 -9.89
N GLY A 96 -13.23 12.54 -10.72
CA GLY A 96 -13.12 11.35 -11.57
C GLY A 96 -14.05 11.38 -12.78
N ALA A 97 -14.82 12.46 -12.98
CA ALA A 97 -15.59 12.68 -14.18
C ALA A 97 -14.61 13.03 -15.30
N MET A 98 -14.28 12.02 -16.11
CA MET A 98 -13.56 12.27 -17.34
C MET A 98 -14.47 13.05 -18.29
N ILE A 99 -13.95 14.18 -18.78
CA ILE A 99 -14.45 14.90 -19.95
C ILE A 99 -14.37 13.96 -21.17
N TRP A 100 -15.49 13.31 -21.49
CA TRP A 100 -15.70 12.60 -22.75
C TRP A 100 -16.64 13.41 -23.64
#